data_AF-A0AA44YXT1-F1
#
_entry.id   AF-A0AA44YXT1-F1
#
_cell.length_a   1.000
_cell.length_b   1.000
_cell.length_c   1.000
_cell.angle_alpha   90.00
_cell.angle_beta   90.00
_cell.angle_gamma   90.00
#
_symmetry.space_group_name_H-M   'P 1'
#
loop_
_entity.id
_entity.type
_entity.pdbx_description
1 polymer ?
#
loop_
_entity_poly.entity_id
_entity_poly.type
_entity_poly.pdbx_seq_one_letter_code
_entity_poly.pdbx_strand_id
1 'polypeptide(L)' 'MTKSHLAHLAAKGLLVLLAGLPLTSRAGESLIVVEDRGGTSALPYYEALNLQPRVNSPARPQ' A
#
# COMPACT_ATOMS: atom_id res chain seq x y z
N MET A 1 -22.57 -33.29 32.74
CA MET A 1 -21.63 -33.24 31.59
C MET A 1 -21.90 -32.00 30.71
N THR A 2 -22.00 -30.79 31.30
CA THR A 2 -22.47 -29.57 30.59
C THR A 2 -21.55 -28.36 30.74
N LYS A 3 -20.65 -28.36 31.73
CA LYS A 3 -19.75 -27.24 32.03
C LYS A 3 -18.64 -27.06 30.98
N SER A 4 -18.12 -28.16 30.42
CA SER A 4 -17.08 -28.09 29.39
C SER A 4 -17.59 -27.49 28.08
N HIS A 5 -18.84 -27.80 27.71
CA HIS A 5 -19.45 -27.28 26.49
C HIS A 5 -19.59 -25.75 26.54
N LEU A 6 -19.99 -25.21 27.69
CA LEU A 6 -20.06 -23.77 27.91
C LEU A 6 -18.67 -23.11 27.88
N ALA A 7 -17.68 -23.74 28.51
CA ALA A 7 -16.29 -23.26 28.50
C ALA A 7 -15.69 -23.25 27.08
N HIS A 8 -15.97 -24.28 26.28
CA HIS A 8 -15.54 -24.34 24.88
C HIS A 8 -16.22 -23.27 24.02
N LEU A 9 -17.50 -22.97 24.29
CA LEU A 9 -18.23 -21.93 23.57
C LEU A 9 -17.65 -20.53 23.89
N ALA A 10 -17.38 -20.27 25.16
CA ALA A 10 -16.76 -19.02 25.61
C ALA A 10 -15.34 -18.85 25.03
N ALA A 11 -14.53 -19.92 25.06
CA ALA A 11 -13.18 -19.90 24.49
C ALA A 11 -13.19 -19.65 22.97
N LYS A 12 -14.14 -20.23 22.23
CA LYS A 12 -14.32 -19.98 20.80
C LYS A 12 -14.72 -18.53 20.52
N GLY A 13 -15.65 -17.97 21.30
CA GLY A 13 -16.05 -16.56 21.17
C GLY A 13 -14.88 -15.61 21.41
N LEU A 14 -14.08 -15.87 22.44
CA LEU A 14 -12.87 -15.11 22.75
C LEU A 14 -11.83 -15.22 21.62
N LEU A 15 -11.64 -16.42 21.05
CA LEU A 15 -10.72 -16.63 19.92
C LEU A 15 -11.15 -15.82 18.69
N VAL A 16 -12.46 -15.80 18.37
CA VAL A 16 -13.01 -15.01 17.26
C VAL A 16 -12.80 -13.51 17.50
N LEU A 17 -13.04 -13.03 18.73
CA LEU A 17 -12.83 -11.63 19.09
C LEU A 17 -11.35 -11.22 18.95
N LEU A 18 -10.43 -12.06 19.43
CA LEU A 18 -8.99 -11.82 19.34
C LEU A 18 -8.48 -11.88 17.89
N ALA A 19 -9.04 -12.76 17.06
CA ALA A 19 -8.69 -12.87 15.64
C ALA A 19 -9.18 -11.68 14.79
N GLY A 20 -10.23 -10.98 15.21
CA GLY A 20 -10.77 -9.80 14.51
C GLY A 20 -10.10 -8.47 14.86
N LEU A 21 -9.38 -8.40 15.98
CA LEU A 21 -8.69 -7.19 16.46
C LEU A 21 -7.61 -6.62 15.51
N PRO A 22 -6.78 -7.40 14.79
CA PRO A 22 -5.63 -6.87 14.03
C PRO A 22 -6.03 -6.07 12.78
N LEU A 23 -7.29 -6.15 12.33
CA LEU A 23 -7.74 -5.37 11.17
C LEU A 23 -7.85 -3.87 11.46
N THR A 24 -8.05 -3.49 12.73
CA THR A 24 -8.21 -2.08 13.13
C THR A 24 -6.88 -1.34 13.27
N SER A 25 -5.77 -2.06 13.45
CA SER A 25 -4.44 -1.46 13.64
C SER A 25 -3.81 -0.95 12.34
N ARG A 26 -4.27 -1.40 11.17
CA ARG A 26 -3.73 -0.97 9.87
C ARG A 26 -4.33 0.34 9.36
N ALA A 27 -5.34 0.87 10.06
CA ALA A 27 -5.98 2.15 9.71
C ALA A 27 -5.19 3.39 10.18
N GLY A 28 -4.09 3.20 10.93
CA GLY A 28 -3.31 4.29 11.53
C GLY A 28 -2.17 4.84 10.66
N GLU A 29 -1.84 4.18 9.57
CA GLU A 29 -0.85 4.71 8.63
C GLU A 29 -1.54 5.70 7.70
N SER A 30 -1.72 6.91 8.22
CA SER A 30 -2.22 8.06 7.46
C SER A 30 -1.35 8.20 6.22
N LEU A 31 -1.90 7.85 5.06
CA LEU A 31 -1.24 8.05 3.78
C LEU A 31 -0.98 9.55 3.63
N ILE A 32 0.28 9.94 3.68
CA ILE A 32 0.69 11.33 3.46
C ILE A 32 0.54 11.60 1.97
N VAL A 33 -0.59 12.20 1.60
CA VAL A 33 -0.83 12.66 0.23
C VAL A 33 -0.07 13.96 0.07
N VAL A 34 1.06 13.89 -0.63
CA VAL A 34 1.77 15.08 -1.09
C VAL A 34 1.10 15.50 -2.40
N GLU A 35 0.46 16.67 -2.40
CA GLU A 35 -0.02 17.27 -3.64
C GLU A 35 1.19 17.53 -4.55
N ASP A 36 1.25 16.82 -5.68
CA ASP A 36 2.17 17.20 -6.74
C ASP A 36 1.71 18.55 -7.27
N ARG A 37 2.44 19.61 -6.87
CA ARG A 37 2.15 20.96 -7.35
C ARG A 37 2.46 21.15 -8.82
N GLY A 38 2.94 20.10 -9.51
CA GLY A 38 3.12 20.09 -10.95
C GLY A 38 4.13 21.13 -11.39
N GLY A 39 5.39 20.73 -11.55
CA GLY A 39 6.32 21.51 -12.36
C GLY A 39 5.86 21.50 -13.82
N THR A 40 6.16 22.56 -14.58
CA THR A 40 6.05 22.48 -16.04
C THR A 40 6.97 21.35 -16.50
N SER A 41 6.40 20.34 -17.16
CA SER A 41 7.19 19.23 -17.71
C SER A 41 8.31 19.78 -18.57
N ALA A 42 9.52 19.24 -18.42
CA ALA A 42 10.63 19.54 -19.32
C ALA A 42 10.50 18.82 -20.67
N LEU A 43 9.52 17.91 -20.84
CA LEU A 43 9.35 17.14 -22.06
C LEU A 43 9.19 18.01 -23.31
N PRO A 44 8.35 19.07 -23.32
CA PRO A 44 8.22 19.93 -24.49
C PRO A 44 9.54 20.64 -24.86
N TYR A 45 10.40 20.91 -23.88
CA TYR A 45 11.73 21.48 -24.12
C TYR A 45 12.64 20.49 -24.87
N TYR A 46 12.55 19.19 -24.58
CA TYR A 46 13.31 18.16 -25.30
C TYR A 46 12.68 17.75 -26.63
N GLU A 47 11.35 17.79 -26.76
CA GLU A 47 10.64 17.56 -28.03
C GLU A 47 11.04 18.61 -29.07
N ALA A 48 11.17 19.89 -28.66
CA ALA A 48 11.67 20.96 -29.52
C ALA A 48 13.11 20.74 -30.00
N LEU A 49 13.90 19.94 -29.27
CA LEU A 49 15.28 19.63 -29.62
C LEU A 49 15.41 18.45 -30.59
N ASN A 50 14.32 17.73 -30.91
CA ASN A 50 14.31 16.56 -31.79
C ASN A 50 15.49 15.61 -31.54
N LEU A 51 15.63 15.18 -30.28
CA LEU A 51 16.80 14.43 -29.84
C LEU A 51 16.90 13.10 -30.60
N GLN A 52 18.05 12.88 -31.24
CA GLN A 52 18.37 11.60 -31.85
C GLN A 52 18.37 10.50 -30.77
N PRO A 53 17.74 9.34 -31.02
CA PRO A 53 17.80 8.21 -30.10
C PRO A 53 19.26 7.89 -29.77
N ARG A 54 19.64 7.96 -28.49
CA ARG A 54 21.00 7.64 -28.08
C ARG A 54 21.20 6.14 -28.27
N VAL A 55 21.92 5.78 -29.34
CA VAL A 55 22.23 4.39 -29.75
C VAL A 55 22.85 3.55 -28.61
N ASN A 56 23.36 4.19 -27.55
CA ASN A 56 24.02 3.55 -26.40
C ASN A 56 23.42 3.93 -25.03
N SER A 57 22.16 4.38 -24.94
CA SER A 57 21.55 4.60 -23.61
C SER A 57 21.39 3.26 -22.88
N PRO A 58 21.94 3.08 -21.67
CA PRO A 58 21.73 1.86 -20.91
C PRO A 58 20.23 1.69 -20.67
N ALA A 59 19.71 0.49 -20.91
CA ALA A 59 18.32 0.17 -20.64
C ALA A 59 18.00 0.53 -19.19
N ARG A 60 16.95 1.34 -18.99
CA ARG A 60 16.45 1.67 -17.65
C ARG A 60 16.08 0.35 -16.96
N PRO A 61 16.63 0.05 -15.77
CA PRO A 61 16.19 -1.13 -15.02
C PRO A 61 14.73 -0.93 -14.64
N GLN A 62 13.91 -1.92 -14.99
CA GLN A 62 12.49 -2.03 -14.61
C GLN A 62 12.39 -2.64 -13.22
#